data_AF-A0A2T2T0A0-F1
#
_entry.id   AF-A0A2T2T0A0-F1
#
_cell.length_a   1.000
_cell.length_b   1.000
_cell.length_c   1.000
_cell.angle_alpha   90.00
_cell.angle_beta   90.00
_cell.angle_gamma   90.00
#
_symmetry.space_group_name_H-M   'P 1'
#
loop_
_entity.id
_entity.type
_entity.pdbx_description
1 polymer ?
#
loop_
_entity_poly.entity_id
_entity_poly.type
_entity_poly.pdbx_seq_one_letter_code
_entity_poly.pdbx_strand_id
1 'polypeptide(L)'
;CGIDDLTHAVEDAASALEIEWAPALHVLYRTRDGSVAAVSRRTFQERGEAGAVTPDTPVFDPSITTLGALRAGAFEQPARESWHAQLLGIPVET
;
A
#
# COMPACT_ATOMS: atom_id res chain seq x y z
N CYS A 1 -9.31 -14.02 -24.88
CA CYS A 1 -10.59 -14.67 -24.54
C CYS A 1 -10.62 -15.13 -23.08
N GLY A 2 -10.12 -16.31 -22.70
CA GLY A 2 -10.32 -16.80 -21.30
C GLY A 2 -9.76 -15.90 -20.18
N ILE A 3 -8.66 -15.18 -20.42
CA ILE A 3 -8.11 -14.20 -19.46
C ILE A 3 -9.00 -12.95 -19.36
N ASP A 4 -9.53 -12.48 -20.49
CA ASP A 4 -10.41 -11.30 -20.54
C ASP A 4 -11.75 -11.63 -19.85
N ASP A 5 -12.31 -12.82 -20.11
CA ASP A 5 -13.53 -13.31 -19.49
C ASP A 5 -13.38 -13.42 -17.96
N LEU A 6 -12.22 -13.91 -17.49
CA LEU A 6 -11.92 -13.99 -16.06
C LEU A 6 -11.76 -12.60 -15.43
N THR A 7 -11.06 -11.68 -16.11
CA THR A 7 -10.88 -10.31 -15.63
C THR A 7 -12.23 -9.62 -15.45
N HIS A 8 -13.12 -9.71 -16.43
CA HIS A 8 -14.47 -9.17 -16.33
C HIS A 8 -15.27 -9.79 -15.19
N ALA A 9 -15.19 -11.12 -14.98
CA ALA A 9 -15.90 -11.75 -13.87
C ALA A 9 -15.45 -11.24 -12.49
N VAL A 10 -14.16 -10.91 -12.34
CA VAL A 10 -13.61 -10.32 -11.12
C VAL A 10 -14.05 -8.86 -10.95
N GLU A 11 -14.05 -8.09 -12.04
CA GLU A 11 -14.52 -6.69 -12.05
C GLU A 11 -16.01 -6.58 -11.74
N ASP A 12 -16.84 -7.43 -12.34
CA ASP A 12 -18.29 -7.49 -12.10
C ASP A 12 -18.60 -7.82 -10.64
N ALA A 13 -17.84 -8.76 -10.04
CA ALA A 13 -18.00 -9.13 -8.64
C ALA A 13 -17.65 -7.96 -7.70
N ALA A 14 -16.58 -7.20 -7.99
CA ALA A 14 -16.23 -6.02 -7.21
C ALA A 14 -17.29 -4.92 -7.33
N SER A 15 -17.77 -4.66 -8.54
CA SER A 15 -18.84 -3.68 -8.81
C SER A 15 -20.13 -4.02 -8.05
N ALA A 16 -20.55 -5.29 -8.07
CA ALA A 16 -21.75 -5.75 -7.35
C ALA A 16 -21.64 -5.63 -5.83
N LEU A 17 -20.41 -5.57 -5.29
CA LEU A 17 -20.12 -5.40 -3.87
C LEU A 17 -19.74 -3.95 -3.49
N GLU A 18 -19.82 -3.01 -4.44
CA GLU A 18 -19.41 -1.61 -4.25
C GLU A 18 -17.94 -1.47 -3.80
N ILE A 19 -17.08 -2.38 -4.27
CA ILE A 19 -15.65 -2.39 -3.98
C ILE A 19 -14.91 -1.62 -5.07
N GLU A 20 -14.06 -0.67 -4.66
CA GLU A 20 -13.11 0.00 -5.55
C GLU A 20 -11.75 -0.72 -5.51
N TRP A 21 -11.18 -0.97 -6.68
CA TRP A 21 -9.83 -1.51 -6.78
C TRP A 21 -8.79 -0.46 -6.41
N ALA A 22 -7.88 -0.80 -5.51
CA ALA A 22 -6.73 0.05 -5.22
C ALA A 22 -5.96 0.31 -6.53
N PRO A 23 -5.72 1.58 -6.91
CA PRO A 23 -5.09 1.85 -8.19
C PRO A 23 -3.65 1.33 -8.21
N ALA A 24 -3.21 0.89 -9.38
CA ALA A 24 -1.85 0.42 -9.57
C ALA A 24 -0.83 1.49 -9.12
N LEU A 25 0.31 1.02 -8.59
CA LEU A 25 1.45 1.86 -8.18
C LEU A 25 1.18 2.83 -7.02
N HIS A 26 -0.01 2.77 -6.39
CA HIS A 26 -0.29 3.56 -5.20
C HIS A 26 0.42 3.01 -3.98
N VAL A 27 0.76 3.92 -3.07
CA VAL A 27 1.19 3.61 -1.71
C VAL A 27 -0.06 3.45 -0.85
N LEU A 28 -0.15 2.29 -0.19
CA LEU A 28 -1.20 1.99 0.75
C LEU A 28 -0.67 2.18 2.17
N TYR A 29 -1.35 2.95 3.00
CA TYR A 29 -0.93 3.18 4.38
C TYR A 29 -2.11 3.42 5.31
N ARG A 30 -1.90 3.14 6.60
CA ARG A 30 -2.89 3.41 7.64
C ARG A 30 -2.79 4.86 8.08
N THR A 31 -3.87 5.59 7.93
CA THR A 31 -3.99 6.98 8.41
C THR A 31 -4.18 7.02 9.92
N ARG A 32 -4.05 8.20 10.52
CA ARG A 32 -4.19 8.40 11.98
C ARG A 32 -5.58 8.04 12.51
N ASP A 33 -6.62 8.16 11.68
CA ASP A 33 -7.99 7.75 12.02
C ASP A 33 -8.25 6.24 11.84
N GLY A 34 -7.23 5.48 11.45
CA GLY A 34 -7.28 4.02 11.29
C GLY A 34 -7.76 3.54 9.92
N SER A 35 -8.18 4.45 9.02
CA SER A 35 -8.55 4.10 7.65
C SER A 35 -7.32 3.74 6.80
N VAL A 36 -7.56 3.10 5.65
CA VAL A 36 -6.51 2.80 4.66
C VAL A 36 -6.61 3.80 3.54
N ALA A 37 -5.54 4.56 3.33
CA ALA A 37 -5.42 5.44 2.18
C ALA A 37 -4.61 4.76 1.09
N ALA A 38 -5.08 4.84 -0.15
CA ALA A 38 -4.31 4.55 -1.35
C ALA A 38 -4.00 5.87 -2.06
N VAL A 39 -2.72 6.26 -2.14
CA VAL A 39 -2.32 7.53 -2.76
C VAL A 39 -1.14 7.36 -3.71
N SER A 40 -0.96 8.29 -4.63
CA SER A 40 0.24 8.32 -5.47
C SER A 40 1.50 8.44 -4.60
N ARG A 41 2.66 7.98 -5.10
CA ARG A 41 3.96 8.16 -4.43
C ARG A 41 4.24 9.63 -4.12
N ARG A 42 3.92 10.54 -5.05
CA ARG A 42 4.08 11.99 -4.87
C ARG A 42 3.25 12.49 -3.70
N THR A 43 1.97 12.12 -3.63
CA THR A 43 1.09 12.51 -2.53
C THR A 43 1.56 11.94 -1.20
N PHE A 44 2.10 10.72 -1.18
CA PHE A 44 2.69 10.14 0.03
C PHE A 44 3.91 10.95 0.50
N GLN A 45 4.78 11.39 -0.42
CA GLN A 45 5.92 12.27 -0.14
C GLN A 45 5.47 13.61 0.43
N GLU A 46 4.53 14.29 -0.24
CA GLU A 46 3.96 15.57 0.22
C GLU A 46 3.37 15.46 1.63
N ARG A 47 2.71 14.33 1.94
CA ARG A 47 2.17 14.05 3.28
C ARG A 47 3.28 13.76 4.31
N GLY A 48 4.40 13.18 3.88
CA GLY A 48 5.61 13.01 4.69
C GLY A 48 6.23 14.36 5.06
N GLU A 49 6.42 15.24 4.08
CA GLU A 49 6.92 16.61 4.27
C GLU A 49 6.02 17.44 5.19
N ALA A 50 4.69 17.25 5.10
CA ALA A 50 3.71 17.89 5.97
C ALA A 50 3.60 17.25 7.37
N GLY A 51 4.33 16.16 7.65
CA GLY A 51 4.29 15.44 8.93
C GLY A 51 3.00 14.63 9.18
N ALA A 52 2.14 14.49 8.16
CA ALA A 52 0.95 13.66 8.22
C ALA A 52 1.27 12.16 8.08
N VAL A 53 2.37 11.86 7.39
CA VAL A 53 3.00 10.53 7.33
C VAL A 53 4.38 10.64 7.99
N THR A 54 4.73 9.64 8.78
CA THR A 54 5.97 9.57 9.56
C THR A 54 6.67 8.23 9.34
N PRO A 55 7.94 8.08 9.76
CA PRO A 55 8.65 6.80 9.73
C PRO A 55 7.91 5.65 10.45
N ASP A 56 7.10 5.97 11.46
CA ASP A 56 6.28 5.03 12.23
C ASP A 56 4.92 4.72 11.61
N THR A 57 4.54 5.40 10.52
CA THR A 57 3.23 5.19 9.87
C THR A 57 3.16 3.77 9.30
N PRO A 58 2.14 2.97 9.66
CA PRO A 58 1.97 1.63 9.09
C PRO A 58 1.69 1.73 7.59
N VAL A 59 2.47 1.02 6.79
CA VAL A 59 2.34 0.92 5.33
C VAL A 59 2.06 -0.53 4.94
N PHE A 60 1.35 -0.70 3.83
CA PHE A 60 1.08 -2.03 3.28
C PHE A 60 2.01 -2.32 2.10
N ASP A 61 2.70 -3.46 2.13
CA ASP A 61 3.56 -3.92 1.03
C ASP A 61 2.90 -5.07 0.25
N PRO A 62 2.16 -4.78 -0.84
CA PRO A 62 1.53 -5.82 -1.65
C PRO A 62 2.53 -6.63 -2.48
N SER A 63 3.83 -6.33 -2.43
CA SER A 63 4.86 -7.05 -3.19
C SER A 63 5.33 -8.35 -2.54
N ILE A 64 4.90 -8.64 -1.30
CA ILE A 64 5.26 -9.89 -0.63
C ILE A 64 4.73 -11.10 -1.41
N THR A 65 5.54 -12.15 -1.53
CA THR A 65 5.22 -13.34 -2.33
C THR A 65 5.15 -14.63 -1.53
N THR A 66 5.37 -14.56 -0.21
CA THR A 66 5.39 -15.75 0.65
C THR A 66 4.47 -15.61 1.85
N LEU A 67 3.86 -16.73 2.24
CA LEU A 67 3.07 -16.83 3.47
C LEU A 67 3.93 -16.61 4.72
N GLY A 68 5.23 -16.95 4.66
CA GLY A 68 6.18 -16.68 5.73
C GLY A 68 6.33 -15.18 5.99
N ALA A 69 6.53 -14.38 4.94
CA ALA A 69 6.61 -12.92 5.04
C ALA A 69 5.30 -12.32 5.58
N LEU A 70 4.14 -12.80 5.10
CA LEU A 70 2.84 -12.38 5.63
C LEU A 70 2.73 -12.65 7.14
N ARG A 71 3.05 -13.86 7.58
CA ARG A 71 2.98 -14.26 9.01
C ARG A 71 3.99 -13.52 9.88
N ALA A 72 5.12 -13.10 9.30
CA ALA A 72 6.13 -12.29 9.98
C ALA A 72 5.75 -10.80 10.07
N GLY A 73 4.60 -10.38 9.53
CA GLY A 73 4.14 -8.99 9.57
C GLY A 73 4.67 -8.11 8.44
N ALA A 74 5.37 -8.66 7.44
CA ALA A 74 5.93 -7.86 6.35
C ALA A 74 4.86 -7.19 5.46
N PHE A 75 3.61 -7.65 5.52
CA PHE A 75 2.50 -7.04 4.79
C PHE A 75 2.09 -5.68 5.34
N GLU A 76 2.06 -5.51 6.67
CA GLU A 76 1.72 -4.24 7.33
C GLU A 76 2.78 -3.95 8.39
N GLN A 77 3.63 -2.96 8.13
CA GLN A 77 4.79 -2.64 8.97
C GLN A 77 5.07 -1.13 8.96
N PRO A 78 5.86 -0.59 9.90
CA PRO A 78 6.25 0.81 9.86
C PRO A 78 6.95 1.19 8.54
N ALA A 79 6.68 2.40 8.04
CA ALA A 79 7.26 2.90 6.78
C ALA A 79 8.80 2.77 6.74
N ARG A 80 9.48 3.02 7.87
CA ARG A 80 10.94 2.91 8.00
C ARG A 80 11.49 1.49 7.79
N GLU A 81 10.66 0.45 7.99
CA GLU A 81 11.07 -0.96 7.93
C GLU A 81 10.83 -1.57 6.54
N SER A 82 10.33 -0.77 5.59
CA SER A 82 10.01 -1.19 4.23
C SER A 82 10.62 -0.26 3.18
N TRP A 83 10.43 -0.60 1.91
CA TRP A 83 10.91 0.22 0.79
C TRP A 83 10.35 1.66 0.80
N HIS A 84 9.23 1.92 1.49
CA HIS A 84 8.60 3.22 1.64
C HIS A 84 9.50 4.25 2.34
N ALA A 85 10.48 3.82 3.14
CA ALA A 85 11.45 4.70 3.79
C ALA A 85 12.17 5.62 2.78
N GLN A 86 12.46 5.09 1.58
CA GLN A 86 13.08 5.83 0.50
C GLN A 86 12.19 6.97 -0.03
N LEU A 87 10.86 6.79 0.01
CA LEU A 87 9.93 7.87 -0.36
C LEU A 87 9.93 8.98 0.69
N LEU A 88 10.16 8.65 1.97
CA LEU A 88 10.21 9.63 3.06
C LEU A 88 11.57 10.32 3.19
N GLY A 89 12.55 10.00 2.32
CA GLY A 89 13.90 10.56 2.41
C GLY A 89 14.66 10.12 3.67
N ILE A 90 14.28 8.99 4.27
CA ILE A 90 14.99 8.41 5.42
C ILE A 90 16.27 7.75 4.88
N PRO A 91 17.46 8.05 5.46
CA PRO A 91 18.68 7.35 5.09
C PRO A 91 18.53 5.85 5.37
N VAL A 92 18.79 5.01 4.37
CA VAL A 92 18.93 3.56 4.60
C VAL A 92 20.30 3.36 5.25
N GLU A 93 20.34 3.01 6.53
CA GLU A 93 21.58 2.52 7.14
C GLU A 93 22.00 1.25 6.38
N THR A 94 23.17 1.32 5.75
CA THR A 94 23.75 0.25 4.91
C THR A 94 24.65 -0.63 5.77
#